data_AF-A0A4U1Z0F4-F1
#
_entry.id   AF-A0A4U1Z0F4-F1
#
_cell.length_a   1.000
_cell.length_b   1.000
_cell.length_c   1.000
_cell.angle_alpha   90.00
_cell.angle_beta   90.00
_cell.angle_gamma   90.00
#
_symmetry.space_group_name_H-M   'P 1'
#
loop_
_entity.id
_entity.type
_entity.pdbx_description
1 polymer ?
#
loop_
_entity_poly.entity_id
_entity_poly.type
_entity_poly.pdbx_seq_one_letter_code
_entity_poly.pdbx_strand_id
1 'polypeptide(L)'
;MKQSILYTEEQVPAFKCPSCHVGDMVPIGDLSCRQIVDARTGGDARALLRSDLMCQNKECGNVGVIVMSGESYSDDEGGYEMLFTPTYVSPAPNFFTLDRKYPYKIRALLELVFSLFWVEQSSCGNKLRVAVEELLTQLGVDQYRTKNDVPLLSKKGYPKPIPLQERLDQCKKAGKVHRKCIQALEAIKWLGNESSHSSDGVFQHTTYQAIMVFGAVCSGTVN
;
A
#
# COMPACT_ATOMS: atom_id res chain seq x y z
N MET A 1 11.00 1.41 -9.85
CA MET A 1 10.66 0.07 -9.33
C MET A 1 9.33 -0.39 -9.90
N LYS A 2 9.31 -1.54 -10.59
CA LYS A 2 8.10 -2.14 -11.15
C LYS A 2 7.64 -3.30 -10.26
N GLN A 3 6.32 -3.42 -10.06
CA GLN A 3 5.72 -4.53 -9.31
C GLN A 3 5.66 -5.79 -10.18
N SER A 4 5.64 -6.96 -9.54
CA SER A 4 5.54 -8.26 -10.21
C SER A 4 6.65 -8.49 -11.27
N ILE A 5 7.80 -7.85 -11.07
CA ILE A 5 9.02 -8.08 -11.84
C ILE A 5 10.00 -8.80 -10.94
N LEU A 6 10.59 -9.85 -11.49
CA LEU A 6 11.71 -10.57 -10.93
C LEU A 6 13.00 -9.82 -11.26
N TYR A 7 13.86 -9.64 -10.27
CA TYR A 7 15.13 -8.94 -10.39
C TYR A 7 16.29 -9.91 -10.22
N THR A 8 17.39 -9.72 -10.93
CA THR A 8 18.64 -10.41 -10.63
C THR A 8 19.33 -9.77 -9.43
N GLU A 9 20.36 -10.43 -8.89
CA GLU A 9 21.12 -9.90 -7.74
C GLU A 9 21.70 -8.50 -8.02
N GLU A 10 22.19 -8.26 -9.25
CA GLU A 10 22.79 -6.99 -9.66
C GLU A 10 21.76 -5.90 -10.00
N GLN A 11 20.48 -6.24 -10.10
CA GLN A 11 19.41 -5.36 -10.58
C GLN A 11 18.50 -4.86 -9.46
N VAL A 12 19.06 -4.48 -8.31
CA VAL A 12 18.26 -3.89 -7.23
C VAL A 12 17.58 -2.59 -7.71
N PRO A 13 16.24 -2.49 -7.66
CA PRO A 13 15.52 -1.41 -8.30
C PRO A 13 15.65 -0.06 -7.59
N ALA A 14 15.99 0.98 -8.34
CA ALA A 14 15.84 2.36 -7.92
C ALA A 14 14.37 2.84 -7.97
N PHE A 15 14.05 3.85 -7.17
CA PHE A 15 12.72 4.47 -7.15
C PHE A 15 12.76 5.92 -6.68
N LYS A 16 11.70 6.69 -6.99
CA LYS A 16 11.61 8.10 -6.61
C LYS A 16 11.66 8.26 -5.10
N CYS A 17 12.51 9.15 -4.59
CA CYS A 17 12.61 9.38 -3.16
C CYS A 17 11.28 9.88 -2.59
N PRO A 18 10.65 9.14 -1.65
CA PRO A 18 9.37 9.51 -1.09
C PRO A 18 9.47 10.72 -0.14
N SER A 19 10.68 11.11 0.28
CA SER A 19 10.88 12.25 1.19
C SER A 19 10.98 13.58 0.46
N CYS A 20 11.76 13.65 -0.63
CA CYS A 20 11.95 14.90 -1.37
C CYS A 20 11.19 14.96 -2.69
N HIS A 21 10.76 13.82 -3.25
CA HIS A 21 10.13 13.70 -4.58
C HIS A 21 10.96 14.25 -5.75
N VAL A 22 12.23 14.61 -5.52
CA VAL A 22 13.15 15.19 -6.52
C VAL A 22 14.23 14.20 -6.90
N GLY A 23 14.95 13.64 -5.92
CA GLY A 23 15.97 12.60 -6.16
C GLY A 23 15.37 11.20 -6.24
N ASP A 24 16.21 10.24 -6.60
CA ASP A 24 15.89 8.81 -6.59
C ASP A 24 16.67 8.12 -5.47
N MET A 25 16.03 7.16 -4.80
CA MET A 25 16.69 6.21 -3.89
C MET A 25 17.40 5.17 -4.76
N VAL A 26 18.71 5.08 -4.60
CA VAL A 26 19.55 4.12 -5.35
C VAL A 26 20.32 3.21 -4.39
N PRO A 27 20.59 1.95 -4.79
CA PRO A 27 21.51 1.07 -4.07
C PRO A 27 22.87 1.71 -3.85
N ILE A 28 23.42 1.55 -2.65
CA ILE A 28 24.78 1.98 -2.30
C ILE A 28 25.52 0.86 -1.57
N GLY A 29 26.85 0.87 -1.71
CA GLY A 29 27.73 -0.12 -1.08
C GLY A 29 27.54 -1.53 -1.64
N ASP A 30 28.03 -2.50 -0.88
CA ASP A 30 27.97 -3.90 -1.27
C ASP A 30 26.59 -4.51 -0.97
N LEU A 31 26.17 -5.40 -1.87
CA LEU A 31 24.95 -6.17 -1.70
C LEU A 31 25.19 -7.31 -0.70
N SER A 32 24.20 -7.56 0.15
CA SER A 32 24.24 -8.66 1.12
C SER A 32 23.24 -9.73 0.70
N CYS A 33 23.73 -10.77 0.02
CA CYS A 33 22.97 -11.94 -0.37
C CYS A 33 23.27 -13.10 0.60
N ARG A 34 22.24 -13.68 1.21
CA ARG A 34 22.37 -14.79 2.16
C ARG A 34 21.42 -15.91 1.81
N GLN A 35 21.94 -17.13 1.66
CA GLN A 35 21.10 -18.30 1.47
C GLN A 35 20.29 -18.61 2.74
N ILE A 36 19.03 -18.96 2.54
CA ILE A 36 18.13 -19.41 3.59
C ILE A 36 18.22 -20.92 3.61
N VAL A 37 18.78 -21.47 4.69
CA VAL A 37 18.82 -22.92 4.90
C VAL A 37 17.47 -23.35 5.45
N ASP A 38 16.61 -23.91 4.60
CA ASP A 38 15.37 -24.54 5.03
C ASP A 38 15.47 -26.06 4.89
N ALA A 39 15.60 -26.76 6.01
CA ALA A 39 15.63 -28.21 6.04
C ALA A 39 14.28 -28.85 5.66
N ARG A 40 13.18 -28.07 5.67
CA ARG A 40 11.81 -28.56 5.39
C ARG A 40 11.48 -28.62 3.90
N THR A 41 12.13 -27.80 3.07
CA THR A 41 11.87 -27.74 1.62
C THR A 41 12.67 -28.75 0.81
N GLY A 42 13.48 -29.60 1.45
CA GLY A 42 14.23 -30.64 0.75
C GLY A 42 15.34 -30.12 -0.19
N GLY A 43 15.70 -28.84 -0.10
CA GLY A 43 16.81 -28.26 -0.87
C GLY A 43 16.46 -27.13 -1.84
N ASP A 44 15.22 -26.63 -1.88
CA ASP A 44 14.89 -25.44 -2.67
C ASP A 44 15.75 -24.25 -2.21
N ALA A 45 16.63 -23.78 -3.13
CA ALA A 45 17.52 -22.67 -2.85
C ALA A 45 16.71 -21.37 -2.76
N ARG A 46 16.58 -20.86 -1.54
CA ARG A 46 16.06 -19.52 -1.26
C ARG A 46 17.17 -18.60 -0.79
N ALA A 47 17.04 -17.33 -1.08
CA ALA A 47 18.00 -16.31 -0.64
C ALA A 47 17.29 -15.07 -0.09
N LEU A 48 18.00 -14.34 0.76
CA LEU A 48 17.62 -13.00 1.19
C LEU A 48 18.66 -12.03 0.64
N LEU A 49 18.21 -11.05 -0.15
CA LEU A 49 19.04 -9.97 -0.65
C LEU A 49 18.69 -8.68 0.09
N ARG A 50 19.68 -8.05 0.72
CA ARG A 50 19.56 -6.73 1.35
C ARG A 50 20.46 -5.74 0.63
N SER A 51 19.92 -4.56 0.38
CA SER A 51 20.68 -3.41 -0.12
C SER A 51 20.33 -2.16 0.66
N ASP A 52 21.35 -1.39 1.04
CA ASP A 52 21.19 -0.06 1.59
C ASP A 52 20.96 0.93 0.44
N LEU A 53 20.10 1.92 0.68
CA LEU A 53 19.70 2.92 -0.31
C LEU A 53 20.08 4.31 0.15
N MET A 54 20.42 5.18 -0.79
CA MET A 54 20.60 6.61 -0.53
C MET A 54 19.95 7.45 -1.62
N CYS A 55 19.31 8.55 -1.22
CA CYS A 55 18.78 9.53 -2.13
C CYS A 55 19.92 10.27 -2.84
N GLN A 56 19.88 10.31 -4.16
CA GLN A 56 20.90 11.02 -4.95
C GLN A 56 20.79 12.55 -4.86
N ASN A 57 19.68 13.10 -4.34
CA ASN A 57 19.58 14.53 -4.06
C ASN A 57 20.42 14.86 -2.81
N LYS A 58 21.54 15.57 -3.00
CA LYS A 58 22.51 15.93 -1.96
C LYS A 58 21.90 16.73 -0.80
N GLU A 59 20.89 17.56 -1.06
CA GLU A 59 20.20 18.31 0.00
C GLU A 59 19.28 17.41 0.82
N CYS A 60 18.76 16.34 0.23
CA CYS A 60 17.88 15.40 0.90
C CYS A 60 18.68 14.37 1.70
N GLY A 61 19.65 13.71 1.06
CA GLY A 61 20.55 12.73 1.69
C GLY A 61 19.86 11.57 2.41
N ASN A 62 18.55 11.35 2.18
CA ASN A 62 17.81 10.38 2.96
C ASN A 62 18.31 8.96 2.66
N VAL A 63 18.31 8.12 3.68
CA VAL A 63 18.77 6.75 3.62
C VAL A 63 17.60 5.78 3.69
N GLY A 64 17.81 4.57 3.21
CA GLY A 64 16.80 3.53 3.23
C GLY A 64 17.40 2.15 3.10
N VAL A 65 16.51 1.16 3.04
CA VAL A 65 16.86 -0.24 2.84
C VAL A 65 15.79 -0.89 1.99
N ILE A 66 16.22 -1.82 1.14
CA ILE A 66 15.36 -2.77 0.45
C ILE A 66 15.80 -4.19 0.83
N VAL A 67 14.81 -5.03 1.10
CA VAL A 67 14.99 -6.46 1.31
C VAL A 67 14.15 -7.19 0.28
N MET A 68 14.75 -8.21 -0.33
CA MET A 68 14.16 -9.00 -1.39
C MET A 68 14.31 -10.49 -1.06
N SER A 69 13.28 -11.28 -1.37
CA SER A 69 13.32 -12.74 -1.29
C SER A 69 13.68 -13.30 -2.66
N GLY A 70 14.69 -14.16 -2.69
CA GLY A 70 15.17 -14.87 -3.86
C GLY A 70 14.61 -16.28 -3.91
N GLU A 71 14.15 -16.69 -5.09
CA GLU A 71 13.77 -18.06 -5.42
C GLU A 71 14.51 -18.50 -6.68
N SER A 72 14.86 -19.79 -6.74
CA SER A 72 15.52 -20.38 -7.90
C SER A 72 14.50 -20.73 -8.98
N TYR A 73 14.71 -20.27 -10.20
CA TYR A 73 13.91 -20.59 -11.37
C TYR A 73 14.73 -21.43 -12.34
N SER A 74 14.14 -22.49 -12.89
CA SER A 74 14.73 -23.26 -13.98
C SER A 74 14.36 -22.62 -15.31
N ASP A 75 15.33 -22.43 -16.20
CA ASP A 75 15.06 -22.11 -17.60
C ASP A 75 14.79 -23.38 -18.42
N ASP A 76 14.30 -23.20 -19.66
CA ASP A 76 13.97 -24.29 -20.58
C ASP A 76 15.21 -25.09 -21.04
N GLU A 77 16.42 -24.56 -20.84
CA GLU A 77 17.71 -25.16 -21.19
C GLU A 77 18.35 -25.92 -20.02
N GLY A 78 17.70 -25.95 -18.85
CA GLY A 78 18.16 -26.64 -17.64
C GLY A 78 19.14 -25.83 -16.78
N GLY A 79 19.32 -24.55 -17.07
CA GLY A 79 19.98 -23.59 -16.20
C GLY A 79 19.10 -23.21 -15.01
N TYR A 80 19.73 -22.71 -13.95
CA TYR A 80 19.05 -22.18 -12.78
C TYR A 80 19.47 -20.73 -12.56
N GLU A 81 18.50 -19.84 -12.40
CA GLU A 81 18.72 -18.44 -12.07
C GLU A 81 18.02 -18.08 -10.76
N MET A 82 18.74 -17.40 -9.86
CA MET A 82 18.17 -16.85 -8.64
C MET A 82 17.54 -15.50 -8.95
N LEU A 83 16.22 -15.42 -8.80
CA LEU A 83 15.47 -14.20 -9.05
C LEU A 83 14.80 -13.69 -7.77
N PHE A 84 14.84 -12.38 -7.60
CA PHE A 84 14.48 -11.70 -6.37
C PHE A 84 13.22 -10.85 -6.54
N THR A 85 12.33 -10.90 -5.55
CA THR A 85 11.16 -10.04 -5.42
C THR A 85 11.26 -9.20 -4.16
N PRO A 86 10.99 -7.87 -4.20
CA PRO A 86 11.01 -7.05 -2.99
C PRO A 86 9.94 -7.48 -1.98
N THR A 87 10.34 -7.61 -0.72
CA THR A 87 9.47 -8.00 0.41
C THR A 87 9.45 -6.97 1.54
N TYR A 88 10.38 -6.01 1.51
CA TYR A 88 10.37 -4.86 2.42
C TYR A 88 11.13 -3.69 1.79
N VAL A 89 10.57 -2.49 1.90
CA VAL A 89 11.20 -1.26 1.43
C VAL A 89 10.94 -0.14 2.43
N SER A 90 11.99 0.53 2.89
CA SER A 90 11.88 1.67 3.80
C SER A 90 12.90 2.75 3.44
N PRO A 91 12.48 4.01 3.20
CA PRO A 91 11.09 4.43 3.06
C PRO A 91 10.45 3.82 1.80
N ALA A 92 9.18 3.42 1.89
CA ALA A 92 8.50 2.79 0.77
C ALA A 92 8.25 3.79 -0.38
N PRO A 93 8.36 3.36 -1.65
CA PRO A 93 8.04 4.20 -2.79
C PRO A 93 6.57 4.62 -2.76
N ASN A 94 6.32 5.87 -3.10
CA ASN A 94 4.96 6.33 -3.34
C ASN A 94 4.44 5.75 -4.66
N PHE A 95 3.24 5.15 -4.64
CA PHE A 95 2.60 4.64 -5.85
C PHE A 95 2.09 5.73 -6.78
N PHE A 96 1.77 6.89 -6.21
CA PHE A 96 1.39 8.11 -6.91
C PHE A 96 1.78 9.32 -6.07
N THR A 97 1.81 10.50 -6.68
CA THR A 97 2.17 11.75 -6.00
C THR A 97 1.17 12.08 -4.89
N LEU A 98 1.65 12.24 -3.66
CA LEU A 98 0.85 12.72 -2.53
C LEU A 98 0.86 14.25 -2.53
N ASP A 99 -0.13 14.85 -3.20
CA ASP A 99 -0.26 16.31 -3.29
C ASP A 99 -0.47 16.92 -1.89
N ARG A 100 0.16 18.08 -1.64
CA ARG A 100 0.02 18.84 -0.39
C ARG A 100 -1.43 19.26 -0.11
N LYS A 101 -2.27 19.36 -1.15
CA LYS A 101 -3.71 19.64 -1.01
C LYS A 101 -4.48 18.50 -0.34
N TYR A 102 -3.94 17.28 -0.33
CA TYR A 102 -4.57 16.16 0.35
C TYR A 102 -4.57 16.40 1.87
N PRO A 103 -5.71 16.18 2.54
CA PRO A 103 -5.79 16.25 4.00
C PRO A 103 -4.68 15.42 4.63
N TYR A 104 -4.04 15.96 5.68
CA TYR A 104 -2.89 15.33 6.34
C TYR A 104 -3.17 13.86 6.71
N LYS A 105 -4.36 13.59 7.27
CA LYS A 105 -4.78 12.23 7.64
C LYS A 105 -4.79 11.28 6.45
N ILE A 106 -5.27 11.72 5.28
CA ILE A 106 -5.25 10.90 4.05
C ILE A 106 -3.82 10.61 3.62
N ARG A 107 -2.93 11.61 3.63
CA ARG A 107 -1.52 11.42 3.27
C ARG A 107 -0.83 10.41 4.21
N ALA A 108 -1.00 10.57 5.52
CA ALA A 108 -0.43 9.66 6.51
C ALA A 108 -0.99 8.22 6.39
N LEU A 109 -2.28 8.08 6.08
CA LEU A 109 -2.88 6.75 5.82
C LEU A 109 -2.27 6.13 4.56
N LEU A 110 -2.08 6.90 3.48
CA LEU A 110 -1.49 6.43 2.23
C LEU A 110 -0.01 6.06 2.36
N GLU A 111 0.79 6.84 3.07
CA GLU A 111 2.19 6.49 3.37
C GLU A 111 2.28 5.14 4.10
N LEU A 112 1.36 4.88 5.04
CA LEU A 112 1.29 3.58 5.72
C LEU A 112 0.83 2.47 4.77
N VAL A 113 -0.17 2.72 3.92
CA VAL A 113 -0.59 1.77 2.87
C VAL A 113 0.59 1.40 1.98
N PHE A 114 1.37 2.39 1.53
CA PHE A 114 2.51 2.17 0.64
C PHE A 114 3.60 1.33 1.31
N SER A 115 3.79 1.51 2.61
CA SER A 115 4.72 0.70 3.41
C SER A 115 4.23 -0.73 3.61
N LEU A 116 2.94 -0.90 3.95
CA LEU A 116 2.32 -2.21 4.19
C LEU A 116 2.23 -3.05 2.92
N PHE A 117 2.11 -2.42 1.75
CA PHE A 117 2.04 -3.10 0.46
C PHE A 117 3.19 -4.09 0.24
N TRP A 118 4.37 -3.82 0.78
CA TRP A 118 5.53 -4.70 0.59
C TRP A 118 5.53 -5.90 1.54
N VAL A 119 4.86 -5.75 2.70
CA VAL A 119 5.01 -6.65 3.84
C VAL A 119 3.81 -7.57 4.00
N GLU A 120 2.59 -7.02 3.96
CA GLU A 120 1.38 -7.77 4.29
C GLU A 120 0.15 -7.18 3.61
N GLN A 121 -0.38 -7.90 2.61
CA GLN A 121 -1.44 -7.43 1.73
C GLN A 121 -2.76 -7.18 2.45
N SER A 122 -3.06 -7.98 3.47
CA SER A 122 -4.32 -7.91 4.21
C SER A 122 -4.39 -6.63 5.04
N SER A 123 -3.31 -6.33 5.76
CA SER A 123 -3.13 -5.09 6.50
C SER A 123 -3.11 -3.88 5.57
N CYS A 124 -2.49 -4.00 4.40
CA CYS A 124 -2.51 -2.98 3.37
C CYS A 124 -3.95 -2.68 2.89
N GLY A 125 -4.73 -3.71 2.54
CA GLY A 125 -6.12 -3.59 2.12
C GLY A 125 -7.03 -3.00 3.20
N ASN A 126 -6.89 -3.46 4.46
CA ASN A 126 -7.62 -2.90 5.59
C ASN A 126 -7.26 -1.43 5.83
N LYS A 127 -5.97 -1.07 5.74
CA LYS A 127 -5.53 0.31 5.91
C LYS A 127 -6.06 1.22 4.79
N LEU A 128 -6.12 0.72 3.56
CA LEU A 128 -6.72 1.44 2.44
C LEU A 128 -8.22 1.66 2.64
N ARG A 129 -8.94 0.69 3.22
CA ARG A 129 -10.34 0.89 3.64
C ARG A 129 -10.47 2.01 4.68
N VAL A 130 -9.59 2.11 5.66
CA VAL A 130 -9.58 3.23 6.61
C VAL A 130 -9.36 4.57 5.89
N ALA A 131 -8.54 4.60 4.83
CA ALA A 131 -8.39 5.79 3.98
C ALA A 131 -9.70 6.18 3.26
N VAL A 132 -10.52 5.21 2.83
CA VAL A 132 -11.88 5.48 2.32
C VAL A 132 -12.76 6.08 3.40
N GLU A 133 -12.75 5.55 4.62
CA GLU A 133 -13.54 6.07 5.73
C GLU A 133 -13.17 7.51 6.07
N GLU A 134 -11.88 7.84 6.06
CA GLU A 134 -11.39 9.20 6.26
C GLU A 134 -11.77 10.12 5.09
N LEU A 135 -11.70 9.64 3.85
CA LEU A 135 -12.08 10.44 2.67
C LEU A 135 -13.54 10.87 2.77
N LEU A 136 -14.43 9.96 3.16
CA LEU A 136 -15.85 10.27 3.38
C LEU A 136 -16.03 11.31 4.49
N THR A 137 -15.24 11.24 5.57
CA THR A 137 -15.26 12.25 6.63
C THR A 137 -14.85 13.63 6.10
N GLN A 138 -13.78 13.69 5.29
CA GLN A 138 -13.29 14.92 4.68
C GLN A 138 -14.30 15.51 3.68
N LEU A 139 -15.11 14.66 3.05
CA LEU A 139 -16.24 15.06 2.21
C LEU A 139 -17.48 15.47 3.03
N GLY A 140 -17.40 15.52 4.36
CA GLY A 140 -18.52 15.89 5.24
C GLY A 140 -19.63 14.83 5.26
N VAL A 141 -19.27 13.56 5.22
CA VAL A 141 -20.19 12.44 5.50
C VAL A 141 -19.92 11.96 6.92
N ASP A 142 -20.93 12.04 7.77
CA ASP A 142 -20.80 11.75 9.20
C ASP A 142 -20.26 10.35 9.46
N GLN A 143 -19.42 10.25 10.49
CA GLN A 143 -18.86 8.99 10.96
C GLN A 143 -19.79 8.31 11.98
N TYR A 144 -20.56 9.10 12.73
CA TYR A 144 -21.40 8.63 13.83
C TYR A 144 -22.84 9.09 13.63
N ARG A 145 -23.77 8.28 14.13
CA ARG A 145 -25.18 8.66 14.19
C ARG A 145 -25.35 9.87 15.08
N THR A 146 -26.12 10.86 14.62
CA THR A 146 -26.47 12.05 15.41
C THR A 146 -27.98 12.18 15.55
N LYS A 147 -28.42 12.86 16.62
CA LYS A 147 -29.79 13.37 16.80
C LYS A 147 -29.68 14.77 17.37
N ASN A 148 -30.22 15.77 16.67
CA ASN A 148 -30.04 17.19 17.01
C ASN A 148 -28.55 17.55 17.20
N ASP A 149 -27.70 17.10 16.26
CA ASP A 149 -26.24 17.30 16.27
C ASP A 149 -25.48 16.70 17.45
N VAL A 150 -26.14 15.86 18.26
CA VAL A 150 -25.50 15.12 19.36
C VAL A 150 -25.29 13.66 18.96
N PRO A 151 -24.08 13.08 19.14
CA PRO A 151 -23.83 11.67 18.86
C PRO A 151 -24.74 10.72 19.65
N LEU A 152 -25.40 9.80 18.95
CA LEU A 152 -26.17 8.73 19.58
C LEU A 152 -25.21 7.70 20.17
N LEU A 153 -25.34 7.44 21.46
CA LEU A 153 -24.51 6.45 22.16
C LEU A 153 -25.11 5.05 22.08
N SER A 154 -24.24 4.05 22.04
CA SER A 154 -24.55 2.63 22.21
C SER A 154 -24.94 2.32 23.65
N LYS A 155 -25.44 1.10 23.91
CA LYS A 155 -25.72 0.63 25.27
C LYS A 155 -24.49 0.68 26.20
N LYS A 156 -23.28 0.68 25.62
CA LYS A 156 -22.00 0.75 26.33
C LYS A 156 -21.44 2.18 26.44
N GLY A 157 -22.17 3.20 26.02
CA GLY A 157 -21.76 4.61 26.12
C GLY A 157 -20.87 5.13 24.97
N TYR A 158 -20.51 4.29 24.00
CA TYR A 158 -19.71 4.73 22.84
C TYR A 158 -20.58 5.30 21.71
N PRO A 159 -20.13 6.34 20.97
CA PRO A 159 -20.82 6.81 19.76
C PRO A 159 -21.10 5.68 18.78
N LYS A 160 -22.33 5.61 18.26
CA LYS A 160 -22.75 4.60 17.30
C LYS A 160 -22.18 4.93 15.91
N PRO A 161 -21.25 4.15 15.35
CA PRO A 161 -20.71 4.41 14.02
C PRO A 161 -21.77 4.20 12.94
N ILE A 162 -21.66 4.96 11.85
CA ILE A 162 -22.40 4.70 10.61
C ILE A 162 -21.62 3.66 9.81
N PRO A 163 -22.23 2.53 9.40
CA PRO A 163 -21.55 1.53 8.58
C PRO A 163 -21.00 2.13 7.29
N LEU A 164 -19.81 1.69 6.85
CA LEU A 164 -19.14 2.26 5.67
C LEU A 164 -20.01 2.20 4.40
N GLN A 165 -20.74 1.09 4.16
CA GLN A 165 -21.65 1.02 3.01
C GLN A 165 -22.69 2.15 3.04
N GLU A 166 -23.25 2.44 4.21
CA GLU A 166 -24.26 3.48 4.32
C GLU A 166 -23.66 4.88 4.14
N ARG A 167 -22.43 5.11 4.62
CA ARG A 167 -21.71 6.37 4.35
C ARG A 167 -21.46 6.56 2.85
N LEU A 168 -21.14 5.50 2.13
CA LEU A 168 -21.01 5.51 0.66
C LEU A 168 -22.35 5.83 -0.03
N ASP A 169 -23.44 5.23 0.44
CA ASP A 169 -24.79 5.51 -0.08
C ASP A 169 -25.21 6.97 0.15
N GLN A 170 -24.90 7.52 1.34
CA GLN A 170 -25.12 8.94 1.65
C GLN A 170 -24.30 9.85 0.74
N CYS A 171 -23.01 9.55 0.54
CA CYS A 171 -22.13 10.29 -0.35
C CYS A 171 -22.66 10.31 -1.79
N LYS A 172 -23.10 9.14 -2.28
CA LYS A 172 -23.70 8.96 -3.60
C LYS A 172 -24.98 9.78 -3.78
N LYS A 173 -25.88 9.75 -2.79
CA LYS A 173 -27.13 10.53 -2.81
C LYS A 173 -26.86 12.04 -2.78
N ALA A 174 -25.85 12.48 -2.04
CA ALA A 174 -25.45 13.87 -1.96
C ALA A 174 -24.77 14.39 -3.24
N GLY A 175 -24.43 13.53 -4.20
CA GLY A 175 -23.78 13.92 -5.45
C GLY A 175 -22.37 14.49 -5.28
N LYS A 176 -21.75 14.32 -4.11
CA LYS A 176 -20.43 14.88 -3.77
C LYS A 176 -19.29 14.27 -4.58
N VAL A 177 -19.50 13.06 -5.11
CA VAL A 177 -18.50 12.28 -5.82
C VAL A 177 -19.16 11.62 -7.03
N HIS A 178 -18.45 11.59 -8.17
CA HIS A 178 -18.94 10.94 -9.38
C HIS A 178 -19.27 9.46 -9.14
N ARG A 179 -20.35 8.95 -9.75
CA ARG A 179 -20.87 7.59 -9.49
C ARG A 179 -19.84 6.48 -9.70
N LYS A 180 -18.98 6.59 -10.71
CA LYS A 180 -17.89 5.63 -10.96
C LYS A 180 -16.87 5.59 -9.81
N CYS A 181 -16.60 6.74 -9.19
CA CYS A 181 -15.68 6.82 -8.05
C CYS A 181 -16.32 6.19 -6.80
N ILE A 182 -17.63 6.33 -6.58
CA ILE A 182 -18.31 5.60 -5.50
C ILE A 182 -18.18 4.07 -5.69
N GLN A 183 -18.41 3.56 -6.90
CA GLN A 183 -18.25 2.13 -7.19
C GLN A 183 -16.82 1.63 -6.92
N ALA A 184 -15.83 2.44 -7.25
CA ALA A 184 -14.43 2.18 -6.92
C ALA A 184 -14.20 2.11 -5.39
N LEU A 185 -14.75 3.06 -4.61
CA LEU A 185 -14.65 3.05 -3.15
C LEU A 185 -15.38 1.86 -2.52
N GLU A 186 -16.51 1.43 -3.09
CA GLU A 186 -17.21 0.20 -2.69
C GLU A 186 -16.36 -1.05 -2.92
N ALA A 187 -15.65 -1.14 -4.04
CA ALA A 187 -14.73 -2.25 -4.32
C ALA A 187 -13.59 -2.30 -3.28
N ILE A 188 -13.02 -1.14 -2.91
CA ILE A 188 -12.00 -1.05 -1.87
C ILE A 188 -12.54 -1.46 -0.49
N LYS A 189 -13.79 -1.09 -0.17
CA LYS A 189 -14.47 -1.54 1.06
C LYS A 189 -14.54 -3.07 1.11
N TRP A 190 -14.94 -3.71 0.01
CA TRP A 190 -15.01 -5.17 -0.08
C TRP A 190 -13.62 -5.81 0.05
N LEU A 191 -12.61 -5.26 -0.62
CA LEU A 191 -11.23 -5.72 -0.50
C LEU A 191 -10.74 -5.68 0.96
N GLY A 192 -10.93 -4.57 1.66
CA GLY A 192 -10.51 -4.44 3.06
C GLY A 192 -11.31 -5.34 4.01
N ASN A 193 -12.56 -5.65 3.67
CA ASN A 193 -13.35 -6.62 4.42
C ASN A 193 -12.82 -8.05 4.24
N GLU A 194 -12.55 -8.44 3.00
CA GLU A 194 -11.99 -9.75 2.67
C GLU A 194 -10.62 -9.93 3.32
N SER A 195 -9.79 -8.88 3.28
CA SER A 195 -8.48 -8.83 3.95
C SER A 195 -8.56 -9.16 5.45
N SER A 196 -9.68 -8.91 6.11
CA SER A 196 -9.80 -9.18 7.56
C SER A 196 -10.30 -10.59 7.88
N HIS A 197 -10.77 -11.34 6.87
CA HIS A 197 -11.54 -12.57 7.06
C HIS A 197 -11.13 -13.75 6.17
N SER A 198 -10.35 -13.54 5.10
CA SER A 198 -9.92 -14.63 4.22
C SER A 198 -8.74 -15.39 4.80
N SER A 199 -8.82 -16.73 4.80
CA SER A 199 -7.66 -17.60 5.03
C SER A 199 -6.68 -17.57 3.85
N ASP A 200 -7.21 -17.26 2.66
CA ASP A 200 -6.50 -17.36 1.38
C ASP A 200 -5.68 -16.09 1.08
N GLY A 201 -5.75 -15.08 1.97
CA GLY A 201 -5.06 -13.80 1.83
C GLY A 201 -5.64 -12.93 0.70
N VAL A 202 -4.91 -11.87 0.36
CA VAL A 202 -5.24 -10.96 -0.75
C VAL A 202 -4.04 -10.88 -1.69
N PHE A 203 -4.29 -11.03 -2.99
CA PHE A 203 -3.23 -10.92 -3.99
C PHE A 203 -2.66 -9.51 -4.07
N GLN A 204 -1.32 -9.41 -4.11
CA GLN A 204 -0.61 -8.14 -4.23
C GLN A 204 -1.06 -7.30 -5.44
N HIS A 205 -1.34 -7.95 -6.58
CA HIS A 205 -1.86 -7.26 -7.76
C HIS A 205 -3.20 -6.56 -7.50
N THR A 206 -4.12 -7.24 -6.80
CA THR A 206 -5.44 -6.67 -6.45
C THR A 206 -5.29 -5.48 -5.52
N THR A 207 -4.42 -5.58 -4.52
CA THR A 207 -4.10 -4.47 -3.61
C THR A 207 -3.52 -3.28 -4.37
N TYR A 208 -2.59 -3.52 -5.30
CA TYR A 208 -2.00 -2.48 -6.13
C TYR A 208 -3.05 -1.73 -6.95
N GLN A 209 -3.94 -2.46 -7.64
CA GLN A 209 -5.02 -1.84 -8.41
C GLN A 209 -5.94 -0.99 -7.53
N ALA A 210 -6.28 -1.48 -6.33
CA ALA A 210 -7.09 -0.73 -5.38
C ALA A 210 -6.40 0.56 -4.92
N ILE A 211 -5.09 0.54 -4.67
CA ILE A 211 -4.30 1.74 -4.34
C ILE A 211 -4.36 2.75 -5.48
N MET A 212 -4.11 2.32 -6.72
CA MET A 212 -4.10 3.20 -7.89
C MET A 212 -5.48 3.82 -8.15
N VAL A 213 -6.54 3.01 -8.01
CA VAL A 213 -7.92 3.47 -8.13
C VAL A 213 -8.25 4.50 -7.04
N PHE A 214 -7.84 4.28 -5.80
CA PHE A 214 -8.03 5.26 -4.73
C PHE A 214 -7.31 6.59 -5.02
N GLY A 215 -6.06 6.52 -5.50
CA GLY A 215 -5.30 7.71 -5.90
C GLY A 215 -6.00 8.51 -7.00
N ALA A 216 -6.60 7.83 -7.98
CA ALA A 216 -7.40 8.47 -9.02
C ALA A 216 -8.66 9.15 -8.47
N VAL A 217 -9.35 8.52 -7.48
CA VAL A 217 -10.49 9.14 -6.80
C VAL A 217 -10.07 10.40 -6.06
N CYS A 218 -8.99 10.36 -5.27
CA CYS A 218 -8.48 11.55 -4.56
C CYS A 218 -8.10 12.69 -5.51
N SER A 219 -7.50 12.37 -6.65
CA SER A 219 -7.12 13.38 -7.64
C SER A 219 -8.34 14.08 -8.26
N GLY A 220 -9.45 13.35 -8.42
CA GLY A 220 -10.69 13.86 -9.01
C GLY A 220 -11.65 14.55 -8.03
N THR A 221 -11.51 14.31 -6.71
CA THR A 221 -12.39 14.91 -5.68
C THR A 221 -11.78 16.13 -4.98
N VAL A 222 -10.46 16.31 -5.02
CA VAL A 222 -9.76 17.44 -4.39
C VAL A 222 -9.49 18.57 -5.39
N ASN A 223 -10.47 18.87 -6.25
CA ASN A 223 -10.47 20.02 -7.16
C ASN A 223 -11.69 20.91 -6.86
#